data_AF-A0A7C3XUM5-F1
#
_entry.id   AF-A0A7C3XUM5-F1
#
_cell.length_a   1.000
_cell.length_b   1.000
_cell.length_c   1.000
_cell.angle_alpha   90.00
_cell.angle_beta   90.00
_cell.angle_gamma   90.00
#
_symmetry.space_group_name_H-M   'P 1'
#
loop_
_entity.id
_entity.type
_entity.pdbx_description
1 polymer ?
#
loop_
_entity_poly.entity_id
_entity_poly.type
_entity_poly.pdbx_seq_one_letter_code
_entity_poly.pdbx_strand_id
1 'polypeptide(L)'
;MIKQLLNKIRKVIGTYSLIRELASINGSNVDKSILDRVMYNTENLPPLGKEYWWFLFFGQDGENPVQFMLLIFRKYGKKMLFNNKKMKFEKIGKNKFQAVTSGWVYDGEELRDLGDTNAIVKIQEKKIVSEISGQRMIFSGSFPNYELTVGDLINLKITKGNYLESKNACGVFLPPFGMGWVDIFSDVDGIAFGVKFKGVAHLQKVVGATIFGPFHWGRVIFQNGSSASIFCLKTGKDSKIYFHKSLTFHDLENKKIIKFDNPKLKITRRKNNWIVEGKDNDKNLRIVLEIYATKRYSMKGGGSQVYIEYAVIPKEFNLKTKDQVIALYDLGKGVGTFEDAYW
;
A
#
# COMPACT_ATOMS: atom_id res chain seq x y z
N MET A 1 -22.45 -33.11 3.10
CA MET A 1 -21.05 -32.92 2.67
C MET A 1 -20.94 -32.12 1.36
N ILE A 2 -21.57 -32.56 0.27
CA ILE A 2 -21.50 -31.91 -1.07
C ILE A 2 -21.95 -30.44 -1.06
N LYS A 3 -23.07 -30.11 -0.40
CA LYS A 3 -23.60 -28.73 -0.29
C LYS A 3 -22.61 -27.74 0.38
N GLN A 4 -21.86 -28.20 1.38
CA GLN A 4 -20.84 -27.39 2.05
C GLN A 4 -19.62 -27.16 1.16
N LEU A 5 -19.19 -28.18 0.41
CA LEU A 5 -18.11 -28.08 -0.57
C LEU A 5 -18.47 -27.11 -1.71
N LEU A 6 -19.67 -27.24 -2.28
CA LEU A 6 -20.18 -26.33 -3.32
C LEU A 6 -20.24 -24.88 -2.84
N ASN A 7 -20.68 -24.65 -1.60
CA ASN A 7 -20.68 -23.33 -0.99
C ASN A 7 -19.27 -22.75 -0.81
N LYS A 8 -18.28 -23.59 -0.48
CA LYS A 8 -16.88 -23.16 -0.37
C LYS A 8 -16.30 -22.79 -1.74
N ILE A 9 -16.58 -23.60 -2.77
CA ILE A 9 -16.15 -23.35 -4.15
C ILE A 9 -16.74 -22.04 -4.68
N ARG A 10 -18.06 -21.84 -4.53
CA ARG A 10 -18.73 -20.59 -4.95
C ARG A 10 -18.11 -19.34 -4.33
N LYS A 11 -17.72 -19.43 -3.05
CA LYS A 11 -17.07 -18.33 -2.33
C LYS A 11 -15.67 -18.02 -2.85
N VAL A 12 -14.87 -19.04 -3.16
CA VAL A 12 -13.55 -18.86 -3.78
C VAL A 12 -13.68 -18.29 -5.20
N ILE A 13 -14.66 -18.76 -5.98
CA ILE A 13 -14.98 -18.19 -7.28
C ILE A 13 -15.30 -16.69 -7.13
N GLY A 14 -16.07 -16.30 -6.11
CA GLY A 14 -16.36 -14.89 -5.82
C GLY A 14 -15.11 -14.03 -5.62
N THR A 15 -14.08 -14.54 -4.94
CA THR A 15 -12.81 -13.82 -4.78
C THR A 15 -12.05 -13.67 -6.10
N TYR A 16 -12.02 -14.70 -6.95
CA TYR A 16 -11.44 -14.58 -8.30
C TYR A 16 -12.26 -13.66 -9.21
N SER A 17 -13.60 -13.68 -9.11
CA SER A 17 -14.48 -12.75 -9.83
C SER A 17 -14.18 -11.30 -9.46
N LEU A 18 -13.97 -11.00 -8.18
CA LEU A 18 -13.53 -9.67 -7.76
C LEU A 18 -12.17 -9.30 -8.35
N ILE A 19 -11.17 -10.19 -8.28
CA ILE A 19 -9.85 -9.90 -8.85
C ILE A 19 -9.96 -9.56 -10.34
N ARG A 20 -10.80 -10.28 -11.08
CA ARG A 20 -11.09 -10.01 -12.50
C ARG A 20 -11.81 -8.68 -12.71
N GLU A 21 -12.80 -8.36 -11.87
CA GLU A 21 -13.51 -7.09 -11.91
C GLU A 21 -12.55 -5.91 -11.71
N LEU A 22 -11.71 -5.95 -10.67
CA LEU A 22 -10.71 -4.91 -10.41
C LEU A 22 -9.67 -4.80 -11.54
N ALA A 23 -9.23 -5.94 -12.10
CA ALA A 23 -8.34 -5.96 -13.26
C ALA A 23 -8.99 -5.42 -14.54
N SER A 24 -10.32 -5.52 -14.68
CA SER A 24 -11.06 -4.99 -15.83
C SER A 24 -11.26 -3.47 -15.75
N ILE A 25 -11.32 -2.90 -14.54
CA ILE A 25 -11.43 -1.44 -14.34
C ILE A 25 -10.07 -0.78 -14.59
N ASN A 26 -9.02 -1.29 -13.93
CA ASN A 26 -7.63 -0.84 -14.02
C ASN A 26 -7.44 0.68 -14.24
N GLY A 27 -7.97 1.49 -13.32
CA GLY A 27 -7.95 2.95 -13.41
C GLY A 27 -8.84 3.64 -12.37
N SER A 28 -9.03 4.94 -12.58
CA SER A 28 -9.70 5.84 -11.62
C SER A 28 -11.23 5.82 -11.66
N ASN A 29 -11.81 5.23 -12.71
CA ASN A 29 -13.25 5.14 -12.93
C ASN A 29 -13.94 4.06 -12.07
N VAL A 30 -13.40 3.77 -10.89
CA VAL A 30 -13.99 2.79 -9.96
C VAL A 30 -15.17 3.40 -9.20
N ASP A 31 -16.29 2.69 -9.16
CA ASP A 31 -17.47 3.14 -8.43
C ASP A 31 -17.28 3.13 -6.90
N LYS A 32 -17.96 4.05 -6.22
CA LYS A 32 -17.94 4.13 -4.75
C LYS A 32 -18.44 2.84 -4.09
N SER A 33 -19.43 2.19 -4.70
CA SER A 33 -19.96 0.91 -4.22
C SER A 33 -18.91 -0.20 -4.26
N ILE A 34 -18.09 -0.25 -5.32
CA ILE A 34 -16.99 -1.21 -5.45
C ILE A 34 -15.90 -0.90 -4.42
N LEU A 35 -15.54 0.38 -4.23
CA LEU A 35 -14.59 0.79 -3.19
C LEU A 35 -15.03 0.34 -1.79
N ASP A 36 -16.26 0.67 -1.39
CA ASP A 36 -16.79 0.30 -0.08
C ASP A 36 -16.89 -1.24 0.06
N ARG A 37 -17.31 -1.94 -1.01
CA ARG A 37 -17.37 -3.40 -1.07
C ARG A 37 -15.99 -4.03 -0.90
N VAL A 38 -14.93 -3.46 -1.46
CA VAL A 38 -13.57 -3.99 -1.29
C VAL A 38 -13.02 -3.64 0.08
N MET A 39 -13.18 -2.39 0.53
CA MET A 39 -12.64 -1.91 1.80
C MET A 39 -13.27 -2.61 3.01
N TYR A 40 -14.57 -2.90 2.99
CA TYR A 40 -15.30 -3.42 4.15
C TYR A 40 -15.77 -4.88 4.04
N ASN A 41 -15.34 -5.62 3.02
CA ASN A 41 -15.59 -7.05 2.98
C ASN A 41 -14.32 -7.87 3.20
N THR A 42 -14.55 -9.10 3.67
CA THR A 42 -13.51 -10.12 3.79
C THR A 42 -13.68 -11.14 2.68
N GLU A 43 -12.59 -11.48 2.01
CA GLU A 43 -12.63 -12.43 0.91
C GLU A 43 -12.53 -13.89 1.38
N ASN A 44 -12.95 -14.85 0.56
CA ASN A 44 -12.73 -16.27 0.88
C ASN A 44 -11.46 -16.72 0.16
N LEU A 45 -10.34 -16.49 0.84
CA LEU A 45 -9.01 -16.68 0.28
C LEU A 45 -8.83 -18.10 -0.29
N PRO A 46 -8.48 -18.26 -1.57
CA PRO A 46 -8.05 -19.54 -2.13
C PRO A 46 -6.69 -19.97 -1.53
N PRO A 47 -6.19 -21.18 -1.84
CA PRO A 47 -4.78 -21.51 -1.61
C PRO A 47 -3.86 -20.40 -2.10
N LEU A 48 -2.80 -20.10 -1.33
CA LEU A 48 -1.90 -18.95 -1.52
C LEU A 48 -2.54 -17.55 -1.35
N GLY A 49 -3.84 -17.51 -1.08
CA GLY A 49 -4.61 -16.30 -0.89
C GLY A 49 -4.07 -15.43 0.25
N LYS A 50 -4.04 -14.11 0.03
CA LYS A 50 -3.62 -13.08 0.97
C LYS A 50 -4.60 -11.93 0.89
N GLU A 51 -4.76 -11.25 2.01
CA GLU A 51 -5.55 -10.04 2.13
C GLU A 51 -4.84 -9.09 3.08
N TYR A 52 -4.72 -7.82 2.69
CA TYR A 52 -4.23 -6.81 3.60
C TYR A 52 -4.90 -5.46 3.40
N TRP A 53 -5.12 -4.77 4.52
CA TRP A 53 -5.46 -3.36 4.57
C TRP A 53 -4.21 -2.62 4.97
N TRP A 54 -3.92 -1.58 4.22
CA TRP A 54 -2.76 -0.75 4.42
C TRP A 54 -3.18 0.70 4.53
N PHE A 55 -2.81 1.32 5.63
CA PHE A 55 -3.13 2.71 5.90
C PHE A 55 -1.81 3.45 6.06
N LEU A 56 -1.44 4.19 5.02
CA LEU A 56 -0.20 4.95 4.95
C LEU A 56 -0.51 6.44 5.10
N PHE A 57 0.26 7.13 5.93
CA PHE A 57 0.06 8.54 6.21
C PHE A 57 1.38 9.27 6.09
N PHE A 58 1.41 10.33 5.28
CA PHE A 58 2.58 11.13 4.97
C PHE A 58 2.35 12.55 5.45
N GLY A 59 3.09 12.97 6.48
CA GLY A 59 3.17 14.38 6.88
C GLY A 59 3.89 15.19 5.81
N GLN A 60 3.55 16.46 5.68
CA GLN A 60 4.14 17.34 4.66
C GLN A 60 5.04 18.44 5.25
N ASP A 61 5.15 18.50 6.57
CA ASP A 61 5.89 19.52 7.30
C ASP A 61 7.24 18.97 7.82
N GLY A 62 8.26 19.84 7.89
CA GLY A 62 9.57 19.52 8.43
C GLY A 62 10.63 19.10 7.41
N GLU A 63 11.84 18.76 7.89
CA GLU A 63 12.89 18.15 7.07
C GLU A 63 12.70 16.65 6.95
N ASN A 64 12.45 15.97 8.08
CA ASN A 64 12.01 14.58 8.13
C ASN A 64 10.55 14.54 8.58
N PRO A 65 9.59 14.50 7.65
CA PRO A 65 8.19 14.58 8.00
C PRO A 65 7.73 13.35 8.78
N VAL A 66 6.76 13.56 9.68
CA VAL A 66 6.07 12.47 10.36
C VAL A 66 5.46 11.54 9.31
N GLN A 67 5.73 10.24 9.41
CA GLN A 67 5.15 9.25 8.51
C GLN A 67 4.81 7.99 9.30
N PHE A 68 3.68 7.38 9.03
CA PHE A 68 3.32 6.14 9.72
C PHE A 68 2.47 5.23 8.86
N MET A 69 2.46 3.97 9.29
CA MET A 69 1.79 2.88 8.61
C MET A 69 1.03 2.04 9.63
N LEU A 70 -0.20 1.66 9.29
CA LEU A 70 -0.94 0.59 9.96
C LEU A 70 -1.33 -0.50 8.95
N LEU A 71 -1.16 -1.75 9.37
CA LEU A 71 -1.38 -2.95 8.57
C LEU A 71 -2.37 -3.87 9.28
N ILE A 72 -3.38 -4.35 8.56
CA ILE A 72 -4.14 -5.54 8.93
C ILE A 72 -3.88 -6.60 7.87
N PHE A 73 -3.20 -7.69 8.22
CA PHE A 73 -2.80 -8.74 7.28
C PHE A 73 -3.37 -10.10 7.67
N ARG A 74 -3.89 -10.82 6.67
CA ARG A 74 -4.23 -12.24 6.81
C ARG A 74 -3.94 -13.02 5.54
N LYS A 75 -3.89 -14.34 5.67
CA LYS A 75 -3.68 -15.24 4.55
C LYS A 75 -4.48 -16.53 4.68
N TYR A 76 -4.50 -17.31 3.60
CA TYR A 76 -4.92 -18.70 3.62
C TYR A 76 -4.01 -19.56 4.50
N GLY A 77 -4.61 -20.55 5.15
CA GLY A 77 -3.96 -21.40 6.14
C GLY A 77 -4.20 -20.93 7.57
N LYS A 78 -3.76 -21.73 8.55
CA LYS A 78 -4.12 -21.53 9.97
C LYS A 78 -3.12 -20.72 10.77
N LYS A 79 -1.86 -20.67 10.33
CA LYS A 79 -0.76 -20.03 11.08
C LYS A 79 0.35 -19.49 10.18
N MET A 80 1.18 -18.61 10.73
CA MET A 80 2.50 -18.23 10.24
C MET A 80 3.39 -17.72 11.38
N LEU A 81 4.67 -17.55 11.10
CA LEU A 81 5.54 -16.68 11.87
C LEU A 81 5.54 -15.30 11.20
N PHE A 82 5.24 -14.26 11.98
CA PHE A 82 5.35 -12.86 11.59
C PHE A 82 6.32 -12.22 12.59
N ASN A 83 7.45 -11.68 12.12
CA ASN A 83 8.55 -11.21 12.96
C ASN A 83 8.96 -12.22 14.03
N ASN A 84 9.09 -13.49 13.63
CA ASN A 84 9.36 -14.65 14.50
C ASN A 84 8.29 -14.95 15.58
N LYS A 85 7.18 -14.19 15.63
CA LYS A 85 6.04 -14.46 16.50
C LYS A 85 5.01 -15.32 15.78
N LYS A 86 4.47 -16.33 16.46
CA LYS A 86 3.45 -17.22 15.89
C LYS A 86 2.09 -16.53 15.85
N MET A 87 1.58 -16.31 14.65
CA MET A 87 0.27 -15.71 14.37
C MET A 87 -0.69 -16.78 13.85
N LYS A 88 -1.95 -16.70 14.27
CA LYS A 88 -3.07 -17.55 13.86
C LYS A 88 -4.02 -16.78 12.94
N PHE A 89 -4.61 -17.52 12.00
CA PHE A 89 -5.63 -17.02 11.07
C PHE A 89 -6.86 -17.92 11.16
N GLU A 90 -7.84 -17.47 11.93
CA GLU A 90 -9.05 -18.22 12.20
C GLU A 90 -10.27 -17.38 11.84
N LYS A 91 -11.26 -18.00 11.21
CA LYS A 91 -12.56 -17.37 11.01
C LYS A 91 -13.41 -17.63 12.25
N ILE A 92 -13.70 -16.57 13.00
CA ILE A 92 -14.47 -16.64 14.25
C ILE A 92 -15.97 -16.53 13.96
N GLY A 93 -16.37 -15.71 12.98
CA GLY A 93 -17.77 -15.50 12.65
C GLY A 93 -17.97 -14.82 11.30
N LYS A 94 -19.20 -14.37 11.03
CA LYS A 94 -19.47 -13.48 9.90
C LYS A 94 -18.74 -12.16 10.15
N ASN A 95 -17.89 -11.75 9.21
CA ASN A 95 -17.09 -10.52 9.28
C ASN A 95 -16.22 -10.40 10.55
N LYS A 96 -15.84 -11.53 11.17
CA LYS A 96 -14.98 -11.57 12.36
C LYS A 96 -13.90 -12.64 12.18
N PHE A 97 -12.63 -12.26 12.27
CA PHE A 97 -11.50 -13.15 11.99
C PHE A 97 -10.25 -12.74 12.76
N GLN A 98 -9.32 -13.68 12.97
CA GLN A 98 -7.99 -13.37 13.47
C GLN A 98 -7.06 -12.97 12.33
N ALA A 99 -6.28 -11.94 12.56
CA ALA A 99 -5.30 -11.40 11.64
C ALA A 99 -4.07 -10.90 12.40
N VAL A 100 -3.02 -10.57 11.65
CA VAL A 100 -1.92 -9.74 12.16
C VAL A 100 -2.38 -8.29 12.05
N THR A 101 -2.25 -7.52 13.13
CA THR A 101 -2.25 -6.06 13.08
C THR A 101 -0.87 -5.58 13.49
N SER A 102 -0.28 -4.70 12.69
CA SER A 102 1.07 -4.18 12.91
C SER A 102 1.14 -2.74 12.44
N GLY A 103 2.17 -2.01 12.84
CA GLY A 103 2.37 -0.64 12.41
C GLY A 103 3.66 -0.06 12.94
N TRP A 104 4.04 1.08 12.38
CA TRP A 104 5.21 1.84 12.79
C TRP A 104 4.96 3.32 12.54
N VAL A 105 5.66 4.15 13.29
CA VAL A 105 5.58 5.60 13.18
C VAL A 105 6.98 6.16 13.20
N TYR A 106 7.30 6.99 12.23
CA TYR A 106 8.41 7.91 12.32
C TYR A 106 7.88 9.26 12.79
N ASP A 107 8.37 9.75 13.92
CA ASP A 107 7.85 10.94 14.60
C ASP A 107 8.57 12.25 14.22
N GLY A 108 9.53 12.18 13.30
CA GLY A 108 10.41 13.30 12.94
C GLY A 108 11.85 13.12 13.43
N GLU A 109 12.07 12.23 14.40
CA GLU A 109 13.37 11.95 14.99
C GLU A 109 13.72 10.47 14.86
N GLU A 110 12.83 9.57 15.28
CA GLU A 110 13.05 8.14 15.31
C GLU A 110 11.85 7.31 14.84
N LEU A 111 12.13 6.07 14.46
CA LEU A 111 11.08 5.09 14.14
C LEU A 111 10.66 4.35 15.41
N ARG A 112 9.40 4.55 15.80
CA ARG A 112 8.71 3.84 16.87
C ARG A 112 7.90 2.68 16.29
N ASP A 113 8.20 1.48 16.76
CA ASP A 113 7.47 0.27 16.42
C ASP A 113 6.18 0.17 17.24
N LEU A 114 5.02 0.09 16.58
CA LEU A 114 3.74 -0.15 17.26
C LEU A 114 3.50 -1.63 17.52
N GLY A 115 4.47 -2.50 17.24
CA GLY A 115 4.43 -3.91 17.55
C GLY A 115 3.51 -4.72 16.65
N ASP A 116 3.44 -6.03 16.93
CA ASP A 116 2.64 -6.97 16.17
C ASP A 116 1.66 -7.69 17.10
N THR A 117 0.37 -7.55 16.80
CA THR A 117 -0.73 -8.14 17.57
C THR A 117 -1.48 -9.16 16.73
N ASN A 118 -1.76 -10.34 17.28
CA ASN A 118 -2.68 -11.31 16.66
C ASN A 118 -4.13 -10.95 16.98
N ALA A 119 -4.59 -9.83 16.42
CA ALA A 119 -5.87 -9.22 16.76
C ALA A 119 -7.08 -9.98 16.20
N ILE A 120 -8.19 -9.87 16.92
CA ILE A 120 -9.51 -10.21 16.39
C ILE A 120 -10.04 -8.98 15.65
N VAL A 121 -10.12 -9.07 14.34
CA VAL A 121 -10.68 -8.03 13.48
C VAL A 121 -12.18 -8.27 13.33
N LYS A 122 -12.97 -7.20 13.47
CA LYS A 122 -14.42 -7.19 13.25
C LYS A 122 -14.76 -6.12 12.22
N ILE A 123 -15.49 -6.50 11.17
CA ILE A 123 -16.02 -5.56 10.19
C ILE A 123 -17.54 -5.46 10.34
N GLN A 124 -18.03 -4.23 10.51
CA GLN A 124 -19.45 -3.90 10.70
C GLN A 124 -19.80 -2.77 9.74
N GLU A 125 -20.56 -3.08 8.69
CA GLU A 125 -20.93 -2.10 7.66
C GLU A 125 -19.71 -1.34 7.13
N LYS A 126 -19.55 -0.08 7.51
CA LYS A 126 -18.47 0.83 7.12
C LYS A 126 -17.48 1.09 8.25
N LYS A 127 -17.18 0.06 9.03
CA LYS A 127 -16.31 0.13 10.21
C LYS A 127 -15.49 -1.14 10.36
N ILE A 128 -14.18 -0.98 10.50
CA ILE A 128 -13.22 -2.02 10.86
C ILE A 128 -12.75 -1.74 12.28
N VAL A 129 -12.86 -2.72 13.16
CA VAL A 129 -12.32 -2.67 14.53
C VAL A 129 -11.23 -3.73 14.65
N SER A 130 -10.06 -3.32 15.13
CA SER A 130 -8.92 -4.18 15.43
C SER A 130 -8.23 -3.72 16.72
N GLU A 131 -7.05 -4.28 17.01
CA GLU A 131 -6.19 -3.92 18.12
C GLU A 131 -4.73 -3.92 17.67
N ILE A 132 -3.96 -2.95 18.14
CA ILE A 132 -2.51 -2.87 17.96
C ILE A 132 -1.86 -2.43 19.27
N SER A 133 -0.91 -3.20 19.79
CA SER A 133 -0.25 -2.94 21.08
C SER A 133 -1.22 -2.62 22.23
N GLY A 134 -2.30 -3.39 22.36
CA GLY A 134 -3.32 -3.20 23.40
C GLY A 134 -4.22 -1.98 23.20
N GLN A 135 -3.99 -1.18 22.16
CA GLN A 135 -4.83 -0.05 21.81
C GLN A 135 -5.87 -0.45 20.77
N ARG A 136 -7.11 -0.01 21.00
CA ARG A 136 -8.21 -0.24 20.08
C ARG A 136 -8.02 0.59 18.82
N MET A 137 -7.97 -0.08 17.66
CA MET A 137 -7.93 0.55 16.34
C MET A 137 -9.32 0.55 15.72
N ILE A 138 -9.77 1.69 15.21
CA ILE A 138 -11.04 1.83 14.51
C ILE A 138 -10.82 2.62 13.23
N PHE A 139 -11.18 2.02 12.09
CA PHE A 139 -11.28 2.71 10.80
C PHE A 139 -12.74 2.72 10.37
N SER A 140 -13.28 3.87 9.97
CA SER A 140 -14.68 3.99 9.56
C SER A 140 -14.93 5.07 8.50
N GLY A 141 -16.11 5.04 7.88
CA GLY A 141 -16.56 6.03 6.91
C GLY A 141 -16.67 5.47 5.49
N SER A 142 -16.73 6.32 4.49
CA SER A 142 -16.77 5.91 3.08
C SER A 142 -16.31 7.02 2.17
N PHE A 143 -15.84 6.66 0.98
CA PHE A 143 -15.22 7.62 0.07
C PHE A 143 -16.14 8.83 -0.22
N PRO A 144 -15.67 10.07 0.00
CA PRO A 144 -14.27 10.44 0.25
C PRO A 144 -13.90 10.71 1.73
N ASN A 145 -14.79 10.43 2.69
CA ASN A 145 -14.60 10.80 4.08
C ASN A 145 -14.42 9.56 4.97
N TYR A 146 -13.28 9.47 5.63
CA TYR A 146 -12.95 8.40 6.57
C TYR A 146 -12.43 8.95 7.89
N GLU A 147 -12.44 8.12 8.90
CA GLU A 147 -11.85 8.39 10.21
C GLU A 147 -11.00 7.19 10.63
N LEU A 148 -9.86 7.47 11.26
CA LEU A 148 -9.00 6.46 11.84
C LEU A 148 -8.64 6.86 13.27
N THR A 149 -8.88 5.97 14.23
CA THR A 149 -8.45 6.12 15.63
C THR A 149 -7.64 4.92 16.09
N VAL A 150 -6.64 5.16 16.95
CA VAL A 150 -5.85 4.13 17.66
C VAL A 150 -5.65 4.59 19.10
N GLY A 151 -6.53 4.15 20.01
CA GLY A 151 -6.55 4.65 21.39
C GLY A 151 -6.51 6.18 21.44
N ASP A 152 -5.66 6.72 22.31
CA ASP A 152 -5.36 8.16 22.39
C ASP A 152 -4.15 8.57 21.54
N LEU A 153 -3.52 7.62 20.84
CA LEU A 153 -2.30 7.87 20.06
C LEU A 153 -2.61 8.52 18.72
N ILE A 154 -3.66 8.08 18.04
CA ILE A 154 -3.99 8.52 16.68
C ILE A 154 -5.47 8.85 16.62
N ASN A 155 -5.80 10.02 16.08
CA ASN A 155 -7.16 10.44 15.77
C ASN A 155 -7.12 11.31 14.50
N LEU A 156 -7.52 10.73 13.38
CA LEU A 156 -7.41 11.34 12.06
C LEU A 156 -8.77 11.43 11.39
N LYS A 157 -8.99 12.56 10.75
CA LYS A 157 -10.04 12.76 9.76
C LYS A 157 -9.39 12.74 8.38
N ILE A 158 -9.97 11.96 7.49
CA ILE A 158 -9.48 11.77 6.13
C ILE A 158 -10.56 12.28 5.20
N THR A 159 -10.21 13.23 4.34
CA THR A 159 -11.16 13.97 3.51
C THR A 159 -10.70 14.04 2.07
N LYS A 160 -11.59 14.49 1.19
CA LYS A 160 -11.27 14.65 -0.23
C LYS A 160 -10.14 15.66 -0.41
N GLY A 161 -9.03 15.24 -1.02
CA GLY A 161 -7.97 16.14 -1.47
C GLY A 161 -7.98 16.42 -2.97
N ASN A 162 -7.05 17.29 -3.40
CA ASN A 162 -6.88 17.70 -4.78
C ASN A 162 -5.89 16.79 -5.52
N TYR A 163 -6.38 15.66 -6.04
CA TYR A 163 -5.57 14.68 -6.78
C TYR A 163 -6.17 14.45 -8.17
N LEU A 164 -5.31 14.27 -9.18
CA LEU A 164 -5.75 13.85 -10.52
C LEU A 164 -6.49 12.51 -10.49
N GLU A 165 -6.01 11.59 -9.65
CA GLU A 165 -6.65 10.30 -9.37
C GLU A 165 -6.72 10.12 -7.85
N SER A 166 -7.88 10.45 -7.24
CA SER A 166 -8.11 10.28 -5.79
C SER A 166 -8.52 8.87 -5.38
N LYS A 167 -8.81 8.01 -6.36
CA LYS A 167 -9.14 6.60 -6.18
C LYS A 167 -8.76 5.83 -7.42
N ASN A 168 -8.35 4.59 -7.26
CA ASN A 168 -8.08 3.66 -8.36
C ASN A 168 -8.49 2.24 -7.96
N ALA A 169 -8.94 1.45 -8.94
CA ALA A 169 -8.98 0.00 -8.86
C ALA A 169 -8.00 -0.58 -9.86
N CYS A 170 -7.19 -1.53 -9.43
CA CYS A 170 -6.18 -2.17 -10.26
C CYS A 170 -6.21 -3.68 -10.03
N GLY A 171 -5.74 -4.42 -11.03
CA GLY A 171 -5.59 -5.85 -10.87
C GLY A 171 -4.80 -6.48 -12.00
N VAL A 172 -4.23 -7.64 -11.68
CA VAL A 172 -3.56 -8.54 -12.62
C VAL A 172 -4.11 -9.93 -12.38
N PHE A 173 -4.53 -10.62 -13.43
CA PHE A 173 -5.09 -11.96 -13.32
C PHE A 173 -4.50 -12.88 -14.39
N LEU A 174 -3.76 -13.89 -13.94
CA LEU A 174 -3.18 -14.95 -14.74
C LEU A 174 -3.51 -16.29 -14.03
N PRO A 175 -4.65 -16.93 -14.34
CA PRO A 175 -5.12 -18.11 -13.64
C PRO A 175 -4.03 -19.19 -13.43
N PRO A 176 -3.93 -19.79 -12.23
CA PRO A 176 -4.75 -19.56 -11.04
C PRO A 176 -4.30 -18.36 -10.19
N PHE A 177 -3.34 -17.57 -10.65
CA PHE A 177 -2.76 -16.46 -9.92
C PHE A 177 -3.44 -15.12 -10.21
N GLY A 178 -3.42 -14.23 -9.23
CA GLY A 178 -3.82 -12.85 -9.46
C GLY A 178 -3.86 -12.02 -8.19
N MET A 179 -3.96 -10.72 -8.38
CA MET A 179 -4.06 -9.73 -7.32
C MET A 179 -4.96 -8.61 -7.81
N GLY A 180 -5.87 -8.15 -6.95
CA GLY A 180 -6.70 -7.00 -7.18
C GLY A 180 -6.65 -6.09 -5.96
N TRP A 181 -6.66 -4.79 -6.19
CA TRP A 181 -6.61 -3.82 -5.11
C TRP A 181 -7.36 -2.54 -5.45
N VAL A 182 -7.67 -1.80 -4.40
CA VAL A 182 -8.13 -0.42 -4.49
C VAL A 182 -7.17 0.47 -3.74
N ASP A 183 -6.90 1.63 -4.33
CA ASP A 183 -6.12 2.71 -3.75
C ASP A 183 -7.02 3.93 -3.57
N ILE A 184 -6.89 4.61 -2.44
CA ILE A 184 -7.56 5.89 -2.16
C ILE A 184 -6.49 6.88 -1.71
N PHE A 185 -6.47 8.04 -2.34
CA PHE A 185 -5.60 9.16 -2.00
C PHE A 185 -6.47 10.30 -1.49
N SER A 186 -6.14 10.81 -0.31
CA SER A 186 -6.99 11.74 0.43
C SER A 186 -6.14 12.66 1.30
N ASP A 187 -6.68 13.83 1.62
CA ASP A 187 -6.05 14.71 2.60
C ASP A 187 -6.37 14.17 3.99
N VAL A 188 -5.49 14.44 4.95
CA VAL A 188 -5.66 13.99 6.33
C VAL A 188 -5.25 15.08 7.29
N ASP A 189 -6.07 15.26 8.32
CA ASP A 189 -5.86 16.18 9.43
C ASP A 189 -6.23 15.51 10.75
N GLY A 190 -5.56 15.89 11.83
CA GLY A 190 -5.90 15.40 13.17
C GLY A 190 -4.72 15.40 14.12
N ILE A 191 -4.67 14.38 14.98
CA ILE A 191 -3.64 14.18 15.99
C ILE A 191 -2.98 12.82 15.75
N ALA A 192 -1.66 12.81 15.74
CA ALA A 192 -0.86 11.59 15.79
C ALA A 192 0.24 11.81 16.85
N PHE A 193 0.34 10.91 17.82
CA PHE A 193 1.33 10.93 18.91
C PHE A 193 1.35 12.25 19.69
N GLY A 194 0.16 12.79 19.97
CA GLY A 194 0.00 14.04 20.72
C GLY A 194 0.33 15.31 19.93
N VAL A 195 0.77 15.20 18.67
CA VAL A 195 1.05 16.35 17.81
C VAL A 195 0.01 16.50 16.70
N LYS A 196 -0.22 17.74 16.26
CA LYS A 196 -1.07 18.00 15.10
C LYS A 196 -0.43 17.36 13.87
N PHE A 197 -1.22 16.61 13.13
CA PHE A 197 -0.81 15.95 11.90
C PHE A 197 -1.62 16.50 10.73
N LYS A 198 -0.93 16.87 9.65
CA LYS A 198 -1.52 17.25 8.37
C LYS A 198 -0.71 16.68 7.23
N GLY A 199 -1.40 16.14 6.23
CA GLY A 199 -0.74 15.66 5.02
C GLY A 199 -1.63 14.78 4.17
N VAL A 200 -1.08 13.67 3.68
CA VAL A 200 -1.74 12.78 2.72
C VAL A 200 -1.94 11.39 3.30
N ALA A 201 -3.13 10.84 3.11
CA ALA A 201 -3.46 9.45 3.37
C ALA A 201 -3.46 8.64 2.05
N HIS A 202 -2.81 7.49 2.08
CA HIS A 202 -2.94 6.43 1.09
C HIS A 202 -3.56 5.21 1.76
N LEU A 203 -4.85 4.97 1.47
CA LEU A 203 -5.58 3.82 1.96
C LEU A 203 -5.61 2.77 0.85
N GLN A 204 -5.05 1.60 1.12
CA GLN A 204 -5.01 0.50 0.17
C GLN A 204 -5.67 -0.74 0.76
N LYS A 205 -6.44 -1.43 -0.07
CA LYS A 205 -6.93 -2.76 0.25
C LYS A 205 -6.58 -3.70 -0.89
N VAL A 206 -5.78 -4.72 -0.58
CA VAL A 206 -5.35 -5.75 -1.53
C VAL A 206 -5.94 -7.11 -1.17
N VAL A 207 -6.33 -7.85 -2.21
CA VAL A 207 -6.60 -9.28 -2.16
C VAL A 207 -5.92 -9.97 -3.34
N GLY A 208 -5.29 -11.11 -3.10
CA GLY A 208 -4.68 -11.85 -4.18
C GLY A 208 -4.44 -13.31 -3.84
N ALA A 209 -4.30 -14.12 -4.88
CA ALA A 209 -3.86 -15.50 -4.83
C ALA A 209 -2.55 -15.59 -5.60
N THR A 210 -1.43 -15.48 -4.91
CA THR A 210 -0.11 -15.48 -5.54
C THR A 210 0.93 -15.98 -4.55
N ILE A 211 2.07 -16.50 -5.01
CA ILE A 211 3.21 -16.71 -4.13
C ILE A 211 3.67 -15.35 -3.57
N PHE A 212 4.28 -15.33 -2.40
CA PHE A 212 5.08 -14.15 -2.06
C PHE A 212 6.10 -13.99 -3.18
N GLY A 213 6.20 -12.82 -3.78
CA GLY A 213 7.12 -12.56 -4.88
C GLY A 213 8.05 -11.41 -4.50
N PRO A 214 9.26 -11.36 -5.06
CA PRO A 214 10.11 -10.21 -4.87
C PRO A 214 9.55 -9.04 -5.69
N PHE A 215 9.51 -7.84 -5.10
CA PHE A 215 9.02 -6.65 -5.78
C PHE A 215 9.70 -5.39 -5.24
N HIS A 216 9.63 -4.33 -6.04
CA HIS A 216 9.73 -2.97 -5.52
C HIS A 216 8.42 -2.26 -5.77
N TRP A 217 7.99 -1.48 -4.79
CA TRP A 217 6.92 -0.51 -4.92
C TRP A 217 7.40 0.79 -4.31
N GLY A 218 6.98 1.93 -4.85
CA GLY A 218 7.32 3.19 -4.26
C GLY A 218 6.39 4.29 -4.73
N ARG A 219 6.16 5.24 -3.83
CA ARG A 219 5.37 6.43 -4.12
C ARG A 219 5.98 7.62 -3.39
N VAL A 220 6.12 8.73 -4.12
CA VAL A 220 6.56 10.01 -3.59
C VAL A 220 5.51 11.06 -3.93
N ILE A 221 5.15 11.86 -2.94
CA ILE A 221 4.23 12.98 -3.05
C ILE A 221 5.04 14.26 -2.84
N PHE A 222 4.88 15.22 -3.74
CA PHE A 222 5.59 16.49 -3.72
C PHE A 222 4.71 17.62 -3.17
N GLN A 223 5.33 18.70 -2.72
CA GLN A 223 4.65 19.87 -2.14
C GLN A 223 3.67 20.53 -3.10
N ASN A 224 3.96 20.56 -4.40
CA ASN A 224 3.02 21.08 -5.40
C ASN A 224 1.83 20.12 -5.67
N GLY A 225 1.72 19.01 -4.93
CA GLY A 225 0.67 18.00 -5.04
C GLY A 225 0.88 16.98 -6.16
N SER A 226 1.94 17.11 -6.95
CA SER A 226 2.35 16.09 -7.92
C SER A 226 2.82 14.82 -7.21
N SER A 227 2.84 13.69 -7.91
CA SER A 227 3.35 12.44 -7.34
C SER A 227 4.04 11.54 -8.37
N ALA A 228 5.02 10.76 -7.92
CA ALA A 228 5.67 9.73 -8.71
C ALA A 228 5.35 8.37 -8.09
N SER A 229 4.98 7.39 -8.92
CA SER A 229 4.71 6.01 -8.49
C SER A 229 5.50 5.03 -9.35
N ILE A 230 6.11 4.04 -8.70
CA ILE A 230 6.85 2.94 -9.33
C ILE A 230 6.38 1.60 -8.77
N PHE A 231 6.27 0.61 -9.64
CA PHE A 231 6.09 -0.78 -9.23
C PHE A 231 6.80 -1.72 -10.19
N CYS A 232 7.52 -2.70 -9.65
CA CYS A 232 8.08 -3.78 -10.45
C CYS A 232 8.04 -5.12 -9.72
N LEU A 233 7.67 -6.17 -10.44
CA LEU A 233 7.73 -7.56 -9.99
C LEU A 233 9.05 -8.18 -10.45
N LYS A 234 9.87 -8.66 -9.52
CA LYS A 234 11.20 -9.21 -9.78
C LYS A 234 11.12 -10.72 -10.02
N THR A 235 12.09 -11.29 -10.73
CA THR A 235 12.23 -12.75 -10.83
C THR A 235 12.97 -13.38 -9.63
N GLY A 236 13.59 -12.55 -8.78
CA GLY A 236 14.38 -12.98 -7.61
C GLY A 236 14.87 -11.77 -6.80
N LYS A 237 15.45 -12.00 -5.61
CA LYS A 237 15.93 -10.95 -4.70
C LYS A 237 16.88 -9.95 -5.38
N ASP A 238 17.88 -10.44 -6.09
CA ASP A 238 18.93 -9.63 -6.73
C ASP A 238 18.72 -9.52 -8.25
N SER A 239 17.53 -9.88 -8.73
CA SER A 239 17.24 -9.87 -10.16
C SER A 239 17.11 -8.45 -10.71
N LYS A 240 17.74 -8.23 -11.86
CA LYS A 240 17.57 -7.04 -12.72
C LYS A 240 16.51 -7.26 -13.81
N ILE A 241 15.89 -8.44 -13.83
CA ILE A 241 14.83 -8.82 -14.76
C ILE A 241 13.50 -8.74 -14.01
N TYR A 242 12.53 -8.07 -14.64
CA TYR A 242 11.23 -7.81 -14.06
C TYR A 242 10.13 -8.44 -14.92
N PHE A 243 9.20 -9.16 -14.29
CA PHE A 243 7.99 -9.69 -14.95
C PHE A 243 7.02 -8.58 -15.33
N HIS A 244 6.96 -7.55 -14.50
CA HIS A 244 6.10 -6.39 -14.70
C HIS A 244 6.82 -5.14 -14.21
N LYS A 245 6.60 -4.02 -14.89
CA LYS A 245 7.20 -2.72 -14.60
C LYS A 245 6.18 -1.65 -14.91
N SER A 246 6.00 -0.72 -13.99
CA SER A 246 5.22 0.49 -14.20
C SER A 246 5.92 1.68 -13.57
N LEU A 247 5.80 2.82 -14.24
CA LEU A 247 6.29 4.10 -13.77
C LEU A 247 5.30 5.16 -14.24
N THR A 248 4.79 5.94 -13.31
CA THR A 248 3.81 7.00 -13.58
C THR A 248 4.17 8.24 -12.79
N PHE A 249 4.05 9.40 -13.44
CA PHE A 249 4.11 10.70 -12.79
C PHE A 249 2.79 11.43 -12.98
N HIS A 250 2.21 11.89 -11.88
CA HIS A 250 1.01 12.71 -11.85
C HIS A 250 1.44 14.16 -11.66
N ASP A 251 1.33 14.94 -12.73
CA ASP A 251 1.69 16.36 -12.78
C ASP A 251 0.44 17.19 -12.45
N LEU A 252 0.30 17.58 -11.19
CA LEU A 252 -0.91 18.27 -10.73
C LEU A 252 -1.01 19.68 -11.31
N GLU A 253 0.13 20.36 -11.46
CA GLU A 253 0.23 21.72 -11.97
C GLU A 253 -0.27 21.81 -13.41
N ASN A 254 0.19 20.90 -14.28
CA ASN A 254 -0.25 20.84 -15.68
C ASN A 254 -1.47 19.94 -15.90
N LYS A 255 -2.05 19.40 -14.82
CA LYS A 255 -3.19 18.46 -14.83
C LYS A 255 -3.00 17.26 -15.78
N LYS A 256 -1.79 16.72 -15.82
CA LYS A 256 -1.39 15.67 -16.76
C LYS A 256 -0.93 14.41 -16.03
N ILE A 257 -1.27 13.24 -16.57
CA ILE A 257 -0.72 11.97 -16.12
C ILE A 257 0.28 11.48 -17.17
N ILE A 258 1.54 11.34 -16.76
CA ILE A 258 2.65 10.90 -17.59
C ILE A 258 2.93 9.44 -17.26
N LYS A 259 2.37 8.51 -18.06
CA LYS A 259 2.59 7.07 -17.94
C LYS A 259 3.72 6.63 -18.87
N PHE A 260 4.66 5.86 -18.34
CA PHE A 260 5.70 5.24 -19.16
C PHE A 260 5.18 3.97 -19.81
N ASP A 261 5.47 3.78 -21.09
CA ASP A 261 5.11 2.57 -21.82
C ASP A 261 6.24 1.55 -21.73
N ASN A 262 5.97 0.42 -21.06
CA ASN A 262 6.92 -0.67 -20.77
C ASN A 262 8.35 -0.17 -20.43
N PRO A 263 8.53 0.62 -19.37
CA PRO A 263 9.79 1.31 -19.11
C PRO A 263 10.96 0.34 -18.95
N LYS A 264 12.13 0.72 -19.46
CA LYS A 264 13.42 0.16 -19.04
C LYS A 264 13.75 0.74 -17.67
N LEU A 265 13.61 -0.07 -16.63
CA LEU A 265 13.87 0.32 -15.24
C LEU A 265 15.23 -0.17 -14.78
N LYS A 266 15.94 0.68 -14.04
CA LYS A 266 17.13 0.33 -13.27
C LYS A 266 16.97 0.89 -11.87
N ILE A 267 16.93 -0.01 -10.90
CA ILE A 267 16.80 0.32 -9.48
C ILE A 267 18.08 -0.12 -8.80
N THR A 268 18.72 0.78 -8.07
CA THR A 268 19.96 0.49 -7.34
C THR A 268 19.92 1.11 -5.96
N ARG A 269 20.60 0.46 -5.00
CA ARG A 269 20.82 1.01 -3.66
C ARG A 269 22.28 1.46 -3.55
N ARG A 270 22.51 2.69 -3.10
CA ARG A 270 23.84 3.24 -2.81
C ARG A 270 23.82 3.92 -1.44
N LYS A 271 24.54 3.36 -0.46
CA LYS A 271 24.49 3.81 0.95
C LYS A 271 23.02 3.86 1.42
N ASN A 272 22.57 5.01 1.91
CA ASN A 272 21.20 5.27 2.36
C ASN A 272 20.28 5.77 1.25
N ASN A 273 20.65 5.61 -0.03
CA ASN A 273 19.83 6.09 -1.14
C ASN A 273 19.33 4.94 -2.01
N TRP A 274 18.05 5.00 -2.38
CA TRP A 274 17.52 4.30 -3.54
C TRP A 274 17.61 5.22 -4.77
N ILE A 275 18.08 4.67 -5.89
CA ILE A 275 18.15 5.37 -7.16
C ILE A 275 17.30 4.60 -8.14
N VAL A 276 16.29 5.28 -8.69
CA VAL A 276 15.38 4.74 -9.69
C VAL A 276 15.59 5.52 -10.98
N GLU A 277 15.96 4.79 -12.02
CA GLU A 277 16.11 5.29 -13.38
C GLU A 277 15.09 4.57 -14.26
N GLY A 278 14.30 5.31 -15.03
CA GLY A 278 13.29 4.77 -15.92
C GLY A 278 13.30 5.47 -17.27
N LYS A 279 13.33 4.69 -18.36
CA LYS A 279 13.33 5.24 -19.72
C LYS A 279 12.36 4.48 -20.62
N ASP A 280 11.61 5.18 -21.45
CA ASP A 280 10.93 4.62 -22.61
C ASP A 280 11.33 5.37 -23.90
N ASN A 281 10.50 5.31 -24.95
CA ASN A 281 10.81 5.88 -26.25
C ASN A 281 11.04 7.39 -26.23
N ASP A 282 10.37 8.11 -25.34
CA ASP A 282 10.37 9.58 -25.35
C ASP A 282 10.39 10.22 -23.96
N LYS A 283 10.45 9.41 -22.90
CA LYS A 283 10.54 9.87 -21.53
C LYS A 283 11.74 9.26 -20.83
N ASN A 284 12.35 10.05 -19.96
CA ASN A 284 13.42 9.62 -19.08
C ASN A 284 13.18 10.21 -17.69
N LEU A 285 13.15 9.37 -16.67
CA LEU A 285 13.01 9.75 -15.29
C LEU A 285 14.21 9.25 -14.50
N ARG A 286 14.70 10.11 -13.62
CA ARG A 286 15.63 9.74 -12.56
C ARG A 286 15.17 10.34 -11.25
N ILE A 287 15.15 9.53 -10.20
CA ILE A 287 14.84 9.96 -8.83
C ILE A 287 15.82 9.31 -7.85
N VAL A 288 16.36 10.11 -6.93
CA VAL A 288 17.19 9.65 -5.81
C VAL A 288 16.40 9.87 -4.53
N LEU A 289 16.24 8.80 -3.77
CA LEU A 289 15.42 8.72 -2.58
C LEU A 289 16.34 8.44 -1.39
N GLU A 290 16.54 9.44 -0.53
CA GLU A 290 17.25 9.24 0.74
C GLU A 290 16.31 8.57 1.74
N ILE A 291 16.81 7.52 2.39
CA ILE A 291 16.12 6.79 3.45
C ILE A 291 16.34 7.53 4.77
N TYR A 292 15.26 7.91 5.43
CA TYR A 292 15.31 8.49 6.78
C TYR A 292 14.76 7.56 7.86
N ALA A 293 13.93 6.57 7.49
CA ALA A 293 13.47 5.53 8.40
C ALA A 293 13.34 4.17 7.69
N THR A 294 13.45 3.08 8.45
CA THR A 294 13.35 1.71 7.90
C THR A 294 12.59 0.79 8.84
N LYS A 295 11.58 0.11 8.32
CA LYS A 295 10.88 -0.97 9.01
C LYS A 295 11.01 -2.27 8.25
N ARG A 296 11.44 -3.32 8.94
CA ARG A 296 11.59 -4.67 8.39
C ARG A 296 10.55 -5.62 8.98
N TYR A 297 9.96 -6.42 8.10
CA TYR A 297 9.04 -7.49 8.40
C TYR A 297 9.60 -8.83 7.90
N SER A 298 9.36 -9.90 8.66
CA SER A 298 9.66 -11.27 8.25
C SER A 298 8.44 -12.15 8.36
N MET A 299 8.08 -12.82 7.27
CA MET A 299 6.89 -13.63 7.15
C MET A 299 7.27 -15.05 6.75
N LYS A 300 6.95 -16.07 7.57
CA LYS A 300 7.22 -17.49 7.27
C LYS A 300 5.99 -18.35 7.50
N GLY A 301 5.53 -19.13 6.52
CA GLY A 301 4.41 -20.06 6.69
C GLY A 301 3.58 -20.27 5.42
N GLY A 302 4.06 -21.17 4.56
CA GLY A 302 3.60 -21.33 3.17
C GLY A 302 4.49 -20.59 2.16
N GLY A 303 5.76 -20.39 2.52
CA GLY A 303 6.75 -19.52 1.86
C GLY A 303 7.52 -18.70 2.90
N SER A 304 8.56 -17.98 2.45
CA SER A 304 9.27 -16.94 3.21
C SER A 304 9.14 -15.62 2.46
N GLN A 305 9.00 -14.51 3.16
CA GLN A 305 9.18 -13.18 2.61
C GLN A 305 9.82 -12.28 3.67
N VAL A 306 10.88 -11.60 3.28
CA VAL A 306 11.36 -10.38 3.91
C VAL A 306 10.71 -9.22 3.18
N TYR A 307 10.14 -8.32 3.95
CA TYR A 307 9.47 -7.14 3.43
C TYR A 307 10.02 -5.91 4.18
N ILE A 308 10.57 -4.95 3.45
CA ILE A 308 11.21 -3.76 4.04
C ILE A 308 10.55 -2.52 3.49
N GLU A 309 10.03 -1.69 4.39
CA GLU A 309 9.57 -0.34 4.12
C GLU A 309 10.66 0.66 4.44
N TYR A 310 10.93 1.55 3.49
CA TYR A 310 11.81 2.68 3.66
C TYR A 310 10.97 3.94 3.56
N ALA A 311 10.94 4.74 4.63
CA ALA A 311 10.44 6.10 4.53
C ALA A 311 11.53 6.94 3.86
N VAL A 312 11.15 7.69 2.81
CA VAL A 312 12.11 8.34 1.91
C VAL A 312 11.76 9.79 1.58
N ILE A 313 12.80 10.57 1.29
CA ILE A 313 12.71 11.96 0.78
C ILE A 313 13.46 12.02 -0.57
N PRO A 314 12.89 12.64 -1.62
CA PRO A 314 13.60 12.85 -2.86
C PRO A 314 14.72 13.90 -2.68
N LYS A 315 15.96 13.51 -2.99
CA LYS A 315 17.11 14.43 -3.09
C LYS A 315 17.38 14.89 -4.51
N GLU A 316 16.91 14.12 -5.47
CA GLU A 316 16.97 14.46 -6.87
C GLU A 316 15.70 13.94 -7.54
N PHE A 317 15.14 14.75 -8.41
CA PHE A 317 14.08 14.36 -9.34
C PHE A 317 14.35 15.06 -10.66
N ASN A 318 14.30 14.30 -11.75
CA ASN A 318 14.39 14.81 -13.10
C ASN A 318 13.55 13.92 -14.03
N LEU A 319 12.50 14.50 -14.61
CA LEU A 319 11.66 13.88 -15.62
C LEU A 319 11.76 14.70 -16.90
N LYS A 320 12.34 14.11 -17.95
CA LYS A 320 12.38 14.66 -19.30
C LYS A 320 11.35 13.94 -20.16
N THR A 321 10.51 14.71 -20.85
CA THR A 321 9.64 14.26 -21.94
C THR A 321 10.08 14.93 -23.26
N LYS A 322 9.31 14.78 -24.34
CA LYS A 322 9.54 15.55 -25.58
C LYS A 322 9.32 17.05 -25.37
N ASP A 323 8.34 17.40 -24.55
CA ASP A 323 7.78 18.75 -24.47
C ASP A 323 8.32 19.54 -23.28
N GLN A 324 8.80 18.85 -22.24
CA GLN A 324 9.17 19.49 -20.98
C GLN A 324 10.24 18.73 -20.20
N VAL A 325 10.88 19.46 -19.29
CA VAL A 325 11.76 18.93 -18.24
C VAL A 325 11.17 19.39 -16.91
N ILE A 326 10.94 18.45 -16.00
CA ILE A 326 10.44 18.69 -14.65
C ILE A 326 11.53 18.24 -13.68
N ALA A 327 12.02 19.16 -12.86
CA ALA A 327 13.04 18.91 -11.86
C ALA A 327 12.48 19.04 -10.44
N LEU A 328 13.26 18.62 -9.44
CA LEU A 328 12.83 18.67 -8.04
C LEU A 328 12.46 20.10 -7.58
N TYR A 329 13.15 21.12 -8.07
CA TYR A 329 12.87 22.50 -7.67
C TYR A 329 11.50 22.99 -8.17
N ASP A 330 10.98 22.44 -9.28
CA ASP A 330 9.63 22.74 -9.78
C ASP A 330 8.55 22.12 -8.88
N LEU A 331 8.88 21.01 -8.20
CA LEU A 331 7.94 20.23 -7.41
C LEU A 331 7.90 20.60 -5.93
N GLY A 332 8.97 21.23 -5.43
CA GLY A 332 9.21 21.47 -4.02
C GLY A 332 9.70 20.21 -3.29
N LYS A 333 9.68 20.24 -1.95
CA LYS A 333 10.03 19.08 -1.13
C LYS A 333 9.07 17.92 -1.41
N GLY A 334 9.48 16.70 -1.08
CA GLY A 334 8.63 15.54 -1.18
C GLY A 334 8.82 14.56 -0.03
N VAL A 335 7.88 13.65 0.10
CA VAL A 335 7.87 12.57 1.08
C VAL A 335 7.29 11.33 0.42
N GLY A 336 7.77 10.16 0.82
CA GLY A 336 7.29 8.93 0.24
C GLY A 336 7.69 7.68 0.98
N THR A 337 7.32 6.56 0.36
CA THR A 337 7.81 5.25 0.75
C THR A 337 8.44 4.56 -0.44
N PHE A 338 9.44 3.74 -0.15
CA PHE A 338 9.99 2.78 -1.08
C PHE A 338 10.05 1.42 -0.40
N GLU A 339 9.64 0.39 -1.11
CA GLU A 339 9.48 -0.96 -0.57
C GLU A 339 10.37 -1.93 -1.31
N ASP A 340 10.94 -2.85 -0.56
CA ASP A 340 11.73 -3.96 -1.07
C ASP A 340 11.26 -5.25 -0.43
N ALA A 341 10.64 -6.10 -1.26
CA ALA A 341 10.21 -7.42 -0.86
C ALA A 341 11.05 -8.48 -1.57
N TYR A 342 11.41 -9.54 -0.85
CA TYR A 342 12.14 -10.69 -1.38
C TYR A 342 11.99 -11.91 -0.47
N TRP A 343 12.49 -13.07 -0.87
CA TRP A 343 12.36 -14.34 -0.12
C TRP A 343 13.35 -14.50 1.02
#